data_AF-A0A938BM76-F1
#
_entry.id   AF-A0A938BM76-F1
#
_cell.length_a   1.000
_cell.length_b   1.000
_cell.length_c   1.000
_cell.angle_alpha   90.00
_cell.angle_beta   90.00
_cell.angle_gamma   90.00
#
_symmetry.space_group_name_H-M   'P 1'
#
loop_
_entity.id
_entity.type
_entity.pdbx_description
1 polymer ?
#
loop_
_entity_poly.entity_id
_entity_poly.type
_entity_poly.pdbx_seq_one_letter_code
_entity_poly.pdbx_strand_id
1 'polypeptide(L)'
;MRRIVLLALPFCWLVGLMPGHGDGDRSGSAPVSSLSYPGHAEEPDTDILVSVYPRLVGTRLDDCQTCHAGGTVTYDKGGTADLYSCTYCHLLPHPDARVVAGAPADYDATLNPFGKAYKSAGRSAHALRAIAGIDSDGDTYSNAAELDALRYPGDPASRPGQQIAPSRLISAERIEALDRHSQFLLLNSKKQKFDTYAAYRGVTVRTLLESVDADLSAATSVSFIAPDGFAWDCPVAWIESPFPLGRYYPGLDPGGFADPEQGFVKYPPADQIPAGLAEGAEIPGDPWMLIAYGRDGGALDASYLDAASGRIEGEGPYRLIVPQATPGRPDRGSAHSPSGYDDGHDFDDATDHNAGFCVRGLVAVRLNPIPAGYEELDWKNGGWAMIAKSQLLVYGAGVRGD
;
A
#
# COMPACT_ATOMS: atom_id res chain seq x y z
N MET A 1 -57.43 -34.88 -29.83
CA MET A 1 -58.09 -33.70 -29.21
C MET A 1 -57.25 -33.30 -28.01
N ARG A 2 -56.64 -32.13 -27.83
CA ARG A 2 -56.57 -30.84 -28.53
C ARG A 2 -55.11 -30.35 -28.42
N ARG A 3 -54.67 -29.65 -29.47
CA ARG A 3 -53.39 -28.93 -29.58
C ARG A 3 -53.52 -27.56 -28.90
N ILE A 4 -52.44 -27.08 -28.28
CA ILE A 4 -52.19 -25.66 -27.93
C ILE A 4 -50.75 -25.42 -28.39
N VAL A 5 -50.51 -25.01 -29.64
CA VAL A 5 -50.49 -23.64 -30.21
C VAL A 5 -49.43 -22.75 -29.53
N LEU A 6 -48.25 -22.72 -30.16
CA LEU A 6 -47.28 -21.63 -30.09
C LEU A 6 -47.91 -20.36 -30.66
N LEU A 7 -47.67 -19.23 -30.00
CA LEU A 7 -47.90 -17.88 -30.54
C LEU A 7 -46.64 -17.05 -30.27
N ALA A 8 -45.89 -16.84 -31.35
CA ALA A 8 -44.90 -15.80 -31.46
C ALA A 8 -45.60 -14.50 -31.89
N LEU A 9 -45.23 -13.37 -31.29
CA LEU A 9 -45.43 -12.05 -31.89
C LEU A 9 -44.16 -11.20 -31.71
N PRO A 10 -43.76 -10.45 -32.76
CA PRO A 10 -42.55 -9.65 -32.80
C PRO A 10 -42.80 -8.22 -32.29
N PHE A 11 -41.76 -7.53 -31.83
CA PHE A 11 -41.80 -6.07 -31.82
C PHE A 11 -40.44 -5.48 -32.25
N CYS A 12 -40.54 -4.63 -33.27
CA CYS A 12 -39.47 -3.89 -33.92
C CYS A 12 -39.03 -2.68 -33.10
N TRP A 13 -37.71 -2.46 -33.09
CA TRP A 13 -36.97 -1.20 -33.30
C TRP A 13 -37.50 0.10 -32.69
N LEU A 14 -36.71 0.66 -31.77
CA LEU A 14 -36.38 2.08 -31.80
C LEU A 14 -34.89 2.29 -31.53
N VAL A 15 -34.23 2.85 -32.53
CA VAL A 15 -32.82 3.25 -32.57
C VAL A 15 -32.68 4.62 -31.91
N GLY A 16 -31.91 4.68 -30.84
CA GLY A 16 -31.35 5.92 -30.30
C GLY A 16 -29.87 5.99 -30.67
N LEU A 17 -29.54 6.86 -31.62
CA LEU A 17 -28.18 7.24 -31.98
C LEU A 17 -27.49 7.94 -30.81
N MET A 18 -26.39 7.38 -30.32
CA MET A 18 -25.37 8.06 -29.50
C MET A 18 -24.04 7.98 -30.26
N PRO A 19 -23.26 9.07 -30.34
CA PRO A 19 -22.05 9.15 -31.15
C PRO A 19 -20.93 8.27 -30.57
N GLY A 20 -20.24 7.58 -31.47
CA GLY A 20 -19.39 6.43 -31.18
C GLY A 20 -18.14 6.73 -30.38
N HIS A 21 -17.87 5.85 -29.41
CA HIS A 21 -16.52 5.55 -28.97
C HIS A 21 -15.86 4.70 -30.07
N GLY A 22 -14.66 5.10 -30.50
CA GLY A 22 -13.91 4.36 -31.50
C GLY A 22 -13.53 2.98 -30.98
N ASP A 23 -14.15 1.95 -31.53
CA ASP A 23 -13.74 0.55 -31.41
C ASP A 23 -12.38 0.36 -32.10
N GLY A 24 -11.32 0.44 -31.31
CA GLY A 24 -9.98 -0.01 -31.66
C GLY A 24 -9.81 -1.47 -31.27
N ASP A 25 -10.14 -2.38 -32.19
CA ASP A 25 -9.51 -3.67 -32.46
C ASP A 25 -8.73 -4.34 -31.28
N ARG A 26 -9.44 -5.01 -30.37
CA ARG A 26 -8.86 -5.98 -29.43
C ARG A 26 -8.77 -7.36 -30.09
N SER A 27 -7.86 -7.51 -31.05
CA SER A 27 -7.46 -8.82 -31.58
C SER A 27 -6.14 -9.28 -30.94
N GLY A 28 -6.24 -10.14 -29.92
CA GLY A 28 -5.23 -11.13 -29.53
C GLY A 28 -3.87 -10.62 -29.01
N SER A 29 -3.80 -10.25 -27.72
CA SER A 29 -2.61 -10.52 -26.91
C SER A 29 -3.03 -10.82 -25.46
N ALA A 30 -2.31 -11.76 -24.82
CA ALA A 30 -2.51 -12.20 -23.44
C ALA A 30 -2.43 -11.02 -22.45
N PRO A 31 -3.04 -11.10 -21.25
CA PRO A 31 -3.03 -9.98 -20.31
C PRO A 31 -1.60 -9.64 -19.95
N VAL A 32 -1.17 -8.44 -20.34
CA VAL A 32 0.06 -7.84 -19.84
C VAL A 32 -0.31 -7.24 -18.49
N SER A 33 -0.28 -8.06 -17.44
CA SER A 33 -0.60 -7.60 -16.08
C SER A 33 0.44 -6.58 -15.67
N SER A 34 0.01 -5.36 -15.42
CA SER A 34 0.79 -4.41 -14.64
C SER A 34 1.08 -5.02 -13.26
N LEU A 35 2.30 -4.87 -12.73
CA LEU A 35 2.58 -5.09 -11.30
C LEU A 35 2.09 -3.90 -10.44
N SER A 36 1.07 -3.20 -10.91
CA SER A 36 0.32 -2.23 -10.13
C SER A 36 -0.39 -2.95 -8.99
N TYR A 37 -0.50 -2.29 -7.83
CA TYR A 37 -1.25 -2.80 -6.68
C TYR A 37 -2.60 -3.37 -7.14
N PRO A 38 -3.01 -4.59 -6.74
CA PRO A 38 -4.22 -5.24 -7.27
C PRO A 38 -5.51 -4.42 -7.12
N GLY A 39 -5.58 -3.52 -6.13
CA GLY A 39 -6.69 -2.57 -6.00
C GLY A 39 -6.80 -1.55 -7.15
N HIS A 40 -5.77 -1.48 -7.99
CA HIS A 40 -5.63 -0.68 -9.21
C HIS A 40 -5.26 -1.54 -10.43
N ALA A 41 -5.44 -2.87 -10.37
CA ALA A 41 -5.16 -3.76 -11.51
C ALA A 41 -6.07 -3.51 -12.72
N GLU A 42 -7.15 -2.75 -12.55
CA GLU A 42 -8.03 -2.31 -13.62
C GLU A 42 -7.76 -0.85 -14.06
N GLU A 43 -6.62 -0.24 -13.67
CA GLU A 43 -6.27 1.10 -14.15
C GLU A 43 -5.84 1.03 -15.64
N PRO A 44 -6.68 1.50 -16.59
CA PRO A 44 -6.38 1.43 -18.02
C PRO A 44 -5.09 2.14 -18.46
N ASP A 45 -4.65 3.18 -17.76
CA ASP A 45 -3.49 3.99 -18.15
C ASP A 45 -2.18 3.23 -17.98
N THR A 46 -2.06 2.39 -16.94
CA THR A 46 -0.86 1.56 -16.76
C THR A 46 -0.83 0.44 -17.81
N ASP A 47 -1.98 -0.18 -18.06
CA ASP A 47 -2.12 -1.20 -19.12
C ASP A 47 -1.81 -0.62 -20.51
N ILE A 48 -2.29 0.60 -20.79
CA ILE A 48 -1.97 1.32 -22.03
C ILE A 48 -0.47 1.61 -22.10
N LEU A 49 0.15 2.08 -21.02
CA LEU A 49 1.60 2.32 -20.96
C LEU A 49 2.39 1.07 -21.32
N VAL A 50 2.16 -0.04 -20.62
CA VAL A 50 2.91 -1.29 -20.88
C VAL A 50 2.53 -1.93 -22.21
N SER A 51 1.36 -1.66 -22.77
CA SER A 51 1.02 -2.09 -24.15
C SER A 51 1.84 -1.34 -25.21
N VAL A 52 2.14 -0.06 -24.99
CA VAL A 52 2.98 0.75 -25.90
C VAL A 52 4.46 0.52 -25.66
N TYR A 53 4.85 0.26 -24.41
CA TYR A 53 6.22 -0.01 -23.97
C TYR A 53 6.32 -1.37 -23.24
N PRO A 54 6.23 -2.52 -23.94
CA PRO A 54 6.18 -3.85 -23.31
C PRO A 54 7.38 -4.23 -22.44
N ARG A 55 8.52 -3.57 -22.62
CA ARG A 55 9.72 -3.76 -21.79
C ARG A 55 9.57 -3.21 -20.37
N LEU A 56 8.58 -2.37 -20.11
CA LEU A 56 8.35 -1.76 -18.79
C LEU A 56 7.65 -2.71 -17.83
N VAL A 57 7.03 -3.78 -18.33
CA VAL A 57 6.30 -4.77 -17.52
C VAL A 57 7.19 -5.29 -16.39
N GLY A 58 6.69 -5.17 -15.17
CA GLY A 58 7.38 -5.62 -13.96
C GLY A 58 8.54 -4.74 -13.50
N THR A 59 8.86 -3.67 -14.22
CA THR A 59 9.81 -2.65 -13.77
C THR A 59 9.14 -1.67 -12.82
N ARG A 60 9.93 -0.86 -12.13
CA ARG A 60 9.43 0.28 -11.33
C ARG A 60 8.56 1.30 -12.07
N LEU A 61 8.59 1.32 -13.41
CA LEU A 61 7.72 2.19 -14.22
C LEU A 61 6.33 1.59 -14.48
N ASP A 62 6.13 0.32 -14.12
CA ASP A 62 4.84 -0.37 -14.15
C ASP A 62 4.08 -0.09 -12.84
N ASP A 63 3.80 1.20 -12.62
CA ASP A 63 3.18 1.75 -11.41
C ASP A 63 2.52 3.11 -11.68
N CYS A 64 1.58 3.50 -10.82
CA CYS A 64 0.95 4.81 -10.76
C CYS A 64 1.97 5.96 -10.75
N GLN A 65 3.16 5.79 -10.14
CA GLN A 65 4.19 6.83 -10.09
C GLN A 65 4.64 7.33 -11.46
N THR A 66 4.51 6.52 -12.52
CA THR A 66 4.88 6.97 -13.87
C THR A 66 4.02 8.16 -14.33
N CYS A 67 2.75 8.22 -13.94
CA CYS A 67 1.84 9.32 -14.27
C CYS A 67 1.52 10.24 -13.08
N HIS A 68 1.74 9.77 -11.84
CA HIS A 68 1.38 10.48 -10.63
C HIS A 68 2.61 10.90 -9.82
N ALA A 69 2.54 12.10 -9.25
CA ALA A 69 3.54 12.63 -8.35
C ALA A 69 3.22 12.26 -6.90
N GLY A 70 4.28 12.11 -6.10
CA GLY A 70 4.19 12.29 -4.65
C GLY A 70 3.99 13.77 -4.28
N GLY A 71 4.08 14.07 -3.00
CA GLY A 71 4.00 15.46 -2.55
C GLY A 71 4.40 15.64 -1.09
N THR A 72 4.84 16.85 -0.76
CA THR A 72 5.21 17.22 0.61
C THR A 72 3.97 17.71 1.36
N VAL A 73 3.67 17.09 2.49
CA VAL A 73 2.58 17.50 3.39
C VAL A 73 3.13 18.05 4.70
N THR A 74 2.33 18.85 5.41
CA THR A 74 2.64 19.33 6.77
C THR A 74 1.66 18.71 7.77
N TYR A 75 2.17 18.20 8.88
CA TYR A 75 1.36 17.64 9.97
C TYR A 75 1.05 18.67 11.08
N ASP A 76 -0.06 18.47 11.78
CA ASP A 76 -0.60 19.31 12.86
C ASP A 76 0.38 19.54 14.03
N LYS A 77 1.21 18.55 14.34
CA LYS A 77 2.27 18.62 15.38
C LYS A 77 3.56 19.28 14.90
N GLY A 78 3.55 19.85 13.69
CA GLY A 78 4.73 20.40 13.04
C GLY A 78 5.54 19.31 12.30
N GLY A 79 6.35 19.75 11.35
CA GLY A 79 7.12 18.87 10.47
C GLY A 79 6.45 18.63 9.12
N THR A 80 7.28 18.29 8.14
CA THR A 80 6.87 17.95 6.78
C THR A 80 7.21 16.49 6.49
N ALA A 81 6.44 15.85 5.61
CA ALA A 81 6.72 14.51 5.12
C ALA A 81 6.57 14.49 3.60
N ASP A 82 7.55 13.92 2.91
CA ASP A 82 7.46 13.63 1.49
C ASP A 82 6.74 12.30 1.29
N LEU A 83 5.53 12.35 0.75
CA LEU A 83 4.71 11.16 0.53
C LEU A 83 4.94 10.60 -0.87
N TYR A 84 4.90 9.28 -0.98
CA TYR A 84 4.88 8.56 -2.23
C TYR A 84 3.59 8.85 -3.01
N SER A 85 3.62 8.63 -4.33
CA SER A 85 2.48 8.92 -5.23
C SER A 85 1.18 8.25 -4.78
N CYS A 86 1.23 7.00 -4.35
CA CYS A 86 0.05 6.27 -3.88
C CYS A 86 -0.54 6.87 -2.61
N THR A 87 0.27 7.10 -1.56
CA THR A 87 -0.22 7.68 -0.29
C THR A 87 -0.69 9.11 -0.49
N TYR A 88 0.02 9.91 -1.30
CA TYR A 88 -0.39 11.27 -1.64
C TYR A 88 -1.75 11.30 -2.35
N CYS A 89 -1.95 10.46 -3.37
CA CYS A 89 -3.22 10.33 -4.07
C CYS A 89 -4.35 9.87 -3.13
N HIS A 90 -4.06 8.95 -2.21
CA HIS A 90 -5.05 8.39 -1.28
C HIS A 90 -5.49 9.37 -0.18
N LEU A 91 -4.84 10.52 -0.01
CA LEU A 91 -5.38 11.60 0.83
C LEU A 91 -6.72 12.16 0.32
N LEU A 92 -7.06 11.97 -0.96
CA LEU A 92 -8.34 12.39 -1.53
C LEU A 92 -9.52 11.52 -1.04
N PRO A 93 -9.52 10.19 -1.26
CA PRO A 93 -10.59 9.33 -0.75
C PRO A 93 -10.48 9.07 0.76
N HIS A 94 -9.28 9.22 1.34
CA HIS A 94 -8.97 8.87 2.73
C HIS A 94 -8.14 9.99 3.38
N PRO A 95 -8.76 11.16 3.63
CA PRO A 95 -8.04 12.29 4.20
C PRO A 95 -7.49 11.95 5.59
N ASP A 96 -6.23 12.29 5.81
CA ASP A 96 -5.62 12.24 7.14
C ASP A 96 -5.87 13.58 7.85
N ALA A 97 -6.72 13.58 8.89
CA ALA A 97 -7.06 14.79 9.65
C ALA A 97 -5.85 15.47 10.31
N ARG A 98 -4.70 14.78 10.42
CA ARG A 98 -3.45 15.33 10.94
C ARG A 98 -2.69 16.11 9.87
N VAL A 99 -2.98 15.92 8.59
CA VAL A 99 -2.40 16.70 7.49
C VAL A 99 -3.12 18.04 7.39
N VAL A 100 -2.42 19.12 7.72
CA VAL A 100 -2.98 20.48 7.76
C VAL A 100 -2.67 21.32 6.53
N ALA A 101 -1.68 20.91 5.74
CA ALA A 101 -1.31 21.57 4.48
C ALA A 101 -0.62 20.60 3.51
N GLY A 102 -0.67 20.94 2.22
CA GLY A 102 0.04 20.21 1.16
C GLY A 102 -0.72 19.00 0.58
N ALA A 103 -1.87 18.62 1.13
CA ALA A 103 -2.72 17.59 0.52
C ALA A 103 -3.20 18.01 -0.89
N PRO A 104 -3.34 17.07 -1.84
CA PRO A 104 -3.83 17.40 -3.18
C PRO A 104 -5.29 17.87 -3.11
N ALA A 105 -5.63 18.86 -3.93
CA ALA A 105 -7.00 19.38 -4.00
C ALA A 105 -7.95 18.44 -4.76
N ASP A 106 -7.43 17.75 -5.77
CA ASP A 106 -8.15 16.83 -6.64
C ASP A 106 -7.18 15.84 -7.32
N TYR A 107 -7.71 14.90 -8.12
CA TYR A 107 -6.89 13.93 -8.85
C TYR A 107 -6.00 14.56 -9.93
N ASP A 108 -6.28 15.77 -10.41
CA ASP A 108 -5.40 16.45 -11.37
C ASP A 108 -4.16 17.01 -10.69
N ALA A 109 -4.30 17.42 -9.42
CA ALA A 109 -3.19 17.84 -8.57
C ALA A 109 -2.22 16.69 -8.23
N THR A 110 -2.63 15.43 -8.40
CA THR A 110 -1.76 14.26 -8.20
C THR A 110 -0.99 13.85 -9.45
N LEU A 111 -1.30 14.42 -10.62
CA LEU A 111 -0.57 14.10 -11.86
C LEU A 111 0.77 14.82 -11.91
N ASN A 112 1.81 14.07 -12.27
CA ASN A 112 3.12 14.63 -12.62
C ASN A 112 3.05 15.27 -14.03
N PRO A 113 4.05 16.08 -14.45
CA PRO A 113 4.12 16.65 -15.80
C PRO A 113 3.85 15.67 -16.95
N PHE A 114 4.41 14.44 -16.90
CA PHE A 114 4.14 13.41 -17.91
C PHE A 114 2.67 12.97 -17.93
N GLY A 115 2.08 12.69 -16.77
CA GLY A 115 0.67 12.33 -16.63
C GLY A 115 -0.25 13.44 -17.12
N LYS A 116 0.11 14.71 -16.90
CA LYS A 116 -0.61 15.87 -17.46
C LYS A 116 -0.50 15.93 -18.98
N ALA A 117 0.69 15.73 -19.55
CA ALA A 117 0.89 15.69 -21.00
C ALA A 117 0.09 14.55 -21.65
N TYR A 118 0.15 13.36 -21.06
CA TYR A 118 -0.62 12.18 -21.50
C TYR A 118 -2.14 12.42 -21.41
N LYS A 119 -2.60 13.03 -20.31
CA LYS A 119 -4.01 13.43 -20.15
C LYS A 119 -4.44 14.42 -21.22
N SER A 120 -3.67 15.49 -21.44
CA SER A 120 -3.97 16.52 -22.45
C SER A 120 -3.94 15.98 -23.88
N ALA A 121 -3.12 14.98 -24.16
CA ALA A 121 -3.05 14.31 -25.46
C ALA A 121 -4.15 13.25 -25.67
N GLY A 122 -5.04 13.03 -24.69
CA GLY A 122 -6.25 12.23 -24.84
C GLY A 122 -6.18 10.80 -24.30
N ARG A 123 -5.29 10.51 -23.32
CA ARG A 123 -5.24 9.24 -22.55
C ARG A 123 -5.40 7.97 -23.40
N SER A 124 -4.51 7.77 -24.37
CA SER A 124 -4.55 6.62 -25.26
C SER A 124 -3.15 6.17 -25.69
N ALA A 125 -3.05 4.99 -26.29
CA ALA A 125 -1.80 4.54 -26.91
C ALA A 125 -1.28 5.53 -27.98
N HIS A 126 -2.18 6.27 -28.65
CA HIS A 126 -1.80 7.35 -29.55
C HIS A 126 -1.22 8.55 -28.78
N ALA A 127 -1.83 8.92 -27.65
CA ALA A 127 -1.35 9.99 -26.78
C ALA A 127 0.09 9.74 -26.30
N LEU A 128 0.40 8.53 -25.83
CA LEU A 128 1.76 8.16 -25.43
C LEU A 128 2.78 8.33 -26.55
N ARG A 129 2.44 7.87 -27.76
CA ARG A 129 3.31 8.04 -28.93
C ARG A 129 3.46 9.51 -29.33
N ALA A 130 2.40 10.30 -29.18
CA ALA A 130 2.42 11.73 -29.51
C ALA A 130 3.32 12.53 -28.55
N ILE A 131 3.37 12.16 -27.27
CA ILE A 131 4.22 12.83 -26.27
C ILE A 131 5.63 12.22 -26.16
N ALA A 132 5.92 11.12 -26.84
CA ALA A 132 7.19 10.38 -26.69
C ALA A 132 8.46 11.25 -26.90
N GLY A 133 8.39 12.23 -27.79
CA GLY A 133 9.50 13.16 -28.08
C GLY A 133 9.50 14.44 -27.26
N ILE A 134 8.55 14.62 -26.34
CA ILE A 134 8.44 15.80 -25.47
C ILE A 134 9.26 15.56 -24.21
N ASP A 135 9.91 16.60 -23.71
CA ASP A 135 10.46 16.71 -22.37
C ASP A 135 9.36 17.28 -21.46
N SER A 136 8.66 16.42 -20.71
CA SER A 136 7.46 16.86 -19.98
C SER A 136 7.79 17.66 -18.74
N ASP A 137 8.88 17.34 -18.05
CA ASP A 137 9.27 17.92 -16.77
C ASP A 137 10.40 18.96 -16.85
N GLY A 138 10.99 19.15 -18.03
CA GLY A 138 11.95 20.20 -18.36
C GLY A 138 13.39 19.86 -17.99
N ASP A 139 13.72 18.57 -17.87
CA ASP A 139 15.02 18.09 -17.42
C ASP A 139 16.05 17.86 -18.56
N THR A 140 15.65 18.17 -19.80
CA THR A 140 16.38 18.03 -21.07
C THR A 140 16.33 16.65 -21.75
N TYR A 141 15.67 15.67 -21.14
CA TYR A 141 15.44 14.36 -21.76
C TYR A 141 14.01 14.25 -22.28
N SER A 142 13.82 13.47 -23.34
CA SER A 142 12.46 13.19 -23.81
C SER A 142 11.86 12.05 -22.99
N ASN A 143 10.53 12.05 -22.88
CA ASN A 143 9.78 10.99 -22.24
C ASN A 143 10.22 9.58 -22.70
N ALA A 144 10.42 9.39 -24.00
CA ALA A 144 10.88 8.10 -24.53
C ALA A 144 12.30 7.72 -24.06
N ALA A 145 13.23 8.69 -24.00
CA ALA A 145 14.59 8.43 -23.53
C ALA A 145 14.61 8.04 -22.05
N GLU A 146 13.76 8.66 -21.25
CA GLU A 146 13.60 8.35 -19.82
C GLU A 146 12.97 6.98 -19.60
N LEU A 147 11.86 6.67 -20.29
CA LEU A 147 11.25 5.35 -20.28
C LEU A 147 12.21 4.27 -20.80
N ASP A 148 13.09 4.58 -21.77
CA ASP A 148 14.14 3.65 -22.24
C ASP A 148 15.20 3.40 -21.16
N ALA A 149 15.48 4.41 -20.34
CA ALA A 149 16.45 4.36 -19.25
C ALA A 149 15.87 3.91 -17.89
N LEU A 150 14.58 3.54 -17.84
CA LEU A 150 13.83 3.24 -16.61
C LEU A 150 13.85 4.41 -15.62
N ARG A 151 13.42 5.58 -16.10
CA ARG A 151 13.30 6.85 -15.39
C ARG A 151 11.87 7.37 -15.51
N TYR A 152 11.39 8.07 -14.48
CA TYR A 152 10.07 8.69 -14.44
C TYR A 152 10.03 9.99 -15.25
N PRO A 153 9.37 10.02 -16.42
CA PRO A 153 9.38 11.16 -17.35
C PRO A 153 8.62 12.41 -16.90
N GLY A 154 8.12 12.39 -15.66
CA GLY A 154 7.41 13.50 -15.03
C GLY A 154 8.08 13.95 -13.75
N ASP A 155 9.29 13.48 -13.46
CA ASP A 155 10.06 13.89 -12.30
C ASP A 155 11.46 14.35 -12.74
N PRO A 156 11.76 15.67 -12.72
CA PRO A 156 13.02 16.19 -13.22
C PRO A 156 14.24 15.77 -12.35
N ALA A 157 14.00 15.11 -11.22
CA ALA A 157 15.02 14.50 -10.37
C ALA A 157 15.29 13.02 -10.73
N SER A 158 14.55 12.42 -11.66
CA SER A 158 14.67 11.03 -12.12
C SER A 158 14.99 11.00 -13.61
N ARG A 159 16.27 10.89 -13.96
CA ARG A 159 16.79 11.11 -15.31
C ARG A 159 17.92 10.16 -15.71
N PRO A 160 18.17 9.99 -17.02
CA PRO A 160 19.21 9.09 -17.51
C PRO A 160 20.59 9.41 -16.93
N GLY A 161 21.35 8.37 -16.59
CA GLY A 161 22.72 8.49 -16.08
C GLY A 161 22.86 8.70 -14.58
N GLN A 162 21.77 8.86 -13.83
CA GLN A 162 21.84 8.90 -12.37
C GLN A 162 22.22 7.55 -11.75
N GLN A 163 22.90 7.65 -10.62
CA GLN A 163 23.25 6.50 -9.78
C GLN A 163 22.03 6.02 -9.01
N ILE A 164 21.89 4.71 -8.83
CA ILE A 164 20.85 4.17 -7.94
C ILE A 164 21.17 4.53 -6.50
N ALA A 165 20.15 4.91 -5.74
CA ALA A 165 20.24 5.28 -4.34
C ALA A 165 20.98 4.21 -3.53
N PRO A 166 21.78 4.61 -2.53
CA PRO A 166 22.43 3.67 -1.63
C PRO A 166 21.42 2.71 -1.01
N SER A 167 21.81 1.44 -0.91
CA SER A 167 20.93 0.39 -0.42
C SER A 167 21.66 -0.66 0.41
N ARG A 168 20.87 -1.37 1.21
CA ARG A 168 21.27 -2.46 2.10
C ARG A 168 20.28 -3.59 1.96
N LEU A 169 20.75 -4.75 1.53
CA LEU A 169 19.95 -5.97 1.53
C LEU A 169 20.27 -6.76 2.81
N ILE A 170 19.26 -6.95 3.65
CA ILE A 170 19.40 -7.54 4.97
C ILE A 170 18.85 -8.97 4.92
N SER A 171 19.63 -9.97 5.36
CA SER A 171 19.18 -11.37 5.41
C SER A 171 18.33 -11.66 6.64
N ALA A 172 17.57 -12.75 6.60
CA ALA A 172 16.86 -13.28 7.75
C ALA A 172 17.76 -13.48 8.97
N GLU A 173 18.95 -14.08 8.79
CA GLU A 173 19.85 -14.30 9.93
C GLU A 173 20.26 -12.99 10.59
N ARG A 174 20.50 -11.94 9.79
CA ARG A 174 20.84 -10.61 10.32
C ARG A 174 19.66 -9.98 11.06
N ILE A 175 18.44 -10.05 10.51
CA ILE A 175 17.24 -9.49 11.15
C ILE A 175 16.93 -10.23 12.46
N GLU A 176 16.99 -11.56 12.47
CA GLU A 176 16.70 -12.38 13.65
C GLU A 176 17.76 -12.26 14.75
N ALA A 177 18.98 -11.82 14.40
CA ALA A 177 20.04 -11.56 15.35
C ALA A 177 19.95 -10.17 16.04
N LEU A 178 19.08 -9.27 15.56
CA LEU A 178 18.87 -7.97 16.20
C LEU A 178 18.06 -8.11 17.51
N ASP A 179 18.09 -7.04 18.31
CA ASP A 179 17.29 -6.97 19.54
C ASP A 179 15.81 -7.14 19.24
N ARG A 180 15.26 -8.22 19.77
CA ARG A 180 13.88 -8.64 19.53
C ARG A 180 12.89 -7.82 20.32
N HIS A 181 11.80 -7.43 19.66
CA HIS A 181 10.63 -6.83 20.28
C HIS A 181 9.40 -7.72 20.10
N SER A 182 8.52 -7.73 21.10
CA SER A 182 7.24 -8.43 21.06
C SER A 182 6.15 -7.54 21.63
N GLN A 183 4.98 -7.55 21.02
CA GLN A 183 3.82 -6.77 21.46
C GLN A 183 2.52 -7.50 21.15
N PHE A 184 1.57 -7.44 22.07
CA PHE A 184 0.17 -7.82 21.87
C PHE A 184 -0.62 -6.55 21.54
N LEU A 185 -1.49 -6.55 20.53
CA LEU A 185 -2.27 -5.36 20.18
C LEU A 185 -3.49 -5.68 19.33
N LEU A 186 -4.39 -4.70 19.24
CA LEU A 186 -5.53 -4.67 18.35
C LEU A 186 -5.13 -4.12 16.97
N LEU A 187 -5.55 -4.83 15.93
CA LEU A 187 -5.59 -4.35 14.55
C LEU A 187 -7.05 -4.17 14.14
N ASN A 188 -7.47 -2.92 14.03
CA ASN A 188 -8.80 -2.51 13.58
C ASN A 188 -8.86 -2.43 12.05
N SER A 189 -9.82 -3.13 11.46
CA SER A 189 -10.01 -3.24 10.02
C SER A 189 -11.12 -2.32 9.55
N LYS A 190 -10.84 -1.46 8.56
CA LYS A 190 -11.84 -0.52 8.04
C LYS A 190 -13.01 -1.22 7.32
N LYS A 191 -12.73 -2.26 6.51
CA LYS A 191 -13.74 -2.88 5.62
C LYS A 191 -14.09 -4.32 6.01
N GLN A 192 -13.15 -5.05 6.60
CA GLN A 192 -13.25 -6.48 6.84
C GLN A 192 -14.22 -6.79 7.98
N LYS A 193 -14.85 -7.98 7.98
CA LYS A 193 -15.74 -8.43 9.06
C LYS A 193 -15.06 -8.42 10.43
N PHE A 194 -13.77 -8.75 10.46
CA PHE A 194 -13.06 -9.02 11.70
C PHE A 194 -11.96 -8.01 11.99
N ASP A 195 -12.04 -7.42 13.17
CA ASP A 195 -10.89 -6.89 13.88
C ASP A 195 -10.11 -8.04 14.51
N THR A 196 -8.83 -7.80 14.83
CA THR A 196 -7.97 -8.88 15.32
C THR A 196 -7.04 -8.42 16.42
N TYR A 197 -7.08 -9.11 17.56
CA TYR A 197 -5.96 -9.12 18.49
C TYR A 197 -4.94 -10.17 18.04
N ALA A 198 -3.66 -9.85 18.15
CA ALA A 198 -2.57 -10.78 17.89
C ALA A 198 -1.33 -10.41 18.70
N ALA A 199 -0.50 -11.41 18.99
CA ALA A 199 0.83 -11.23 19.57
C ALA A 199 1.87 -11.31 18.45
N TYR A 200 2.58 -10.22 18.18
CA TYR A 200 3.63 -10.17 17.18
C TYR A 200 5.02 -10.22 17.81
N ARG A 201 5.95 -10.80 17.05
CA ARG A 201 7.38 -10.88 17.38
C ARG A 201 8.20 -10.43 16.18
N GLY A 202 9.19 -9.57 16.40
CA GLY A 202 9.96 -8.97 15.33
C GLY A 202 11.11 -8.10 15.85
N VAL A 203 11.47 -7.11 15.04
CA VAL A 203 12.39 -6.02 15.39
C VAL A 203 11.68 -4.69 15.21
N THR A 204 11.92 -3.70 16.07
CA THR A 204 11.35 -2.38 15.84
C THR A 204 11.92 -1.80 14.54
N VAL A 205 11.14 -0.98 13.83
CA VAL A 205 11.64 -0.29 12.62
C VAL A 205 12.91 0.51 12.95
N ARG A 206 12.92 1.17 14.11
CA ARG A 206 14.08 1.90 14.61
C ARG A 206 15.32 1.03 14.73
N THR A 207 15.23 -0.12 15.40
CA THR A 207 16.34 -1.07 15.56
C THR A 207 16.85 -1.56 14.21
N LEU A 208 15.96 -1.83 13.24
CA LEU A 208 16.38 -2.20 11.88
C LEU A 208 17.20 -1.09 11.22
N LEU A 209 16.72 0.15 11.25
CA LEU A 209 17.36 1.29 10.58
C LEU A 209 18.70 1.65 11.25
N GLU A 210 18.76 1.59 12.58
CA GLU A 210 20.02 1.73 13.34
C GLU A 210 21.02 0.62 12.96
N SER A 211 20.57 -0.62 12.73
CA SER A 211 21.45 -1.73 12.36
C SER A 211 22.15 -1.59 11.00
N VAL A 212 21.66 -0.68 10.15
CA VAL A 212 22.25 -0.37 8.85
C VAL A 212 22.88 1.03 8.79
N ASP A 213 23.08 1.66 9.95
CA ASP A 213 23.63 3.01 10.08
C ASP A 213 22.87 4.08 9.27
N ALA A 214 21.54 3.93 9.16
CA ALA A 214 20.72 4.90 8.45
C ALA A 214 20.58 6.20 9.25
N ASP A 215 20.90 7.34 8.63
CA ASP A 215 20.72 8.66 9.21
C ASP A 215 19.28 9.17 9.00
N LEU A 216 18.43 8.99 10.01
CA LEU A 216 17.04 9.45 9.97
C LEU A 216 16.90 10.97 9.85
N SER A 217 17.91 11.76 10.21
CA SER A 217 17.84 13.22 10.07
C SER A 217 17.89 13.69 8.61
N ALA A 218 18.32 12.82 7.70
CA ALA A 218 18.28 13.06 6.26
C ALA A 218 16.90 12.77 5.64
N ALA A 219 15.99 12.15 6.40
CA ALA A 219 14.69 11.73 5.93
C ALA A 219 13.55 12.54 6.57
N THR A 220 12.47 12.74 5.83
CA THR A 220 11.23 13.38 6.30
C THR A 220 10.13 12.34 6.54
N SER A 221 10.16 11.23 5.79
CA SER A 221 9.21 10.13 5.90
C SER A 221 9.88 8.79 5.55
N VAL A 222 9.16 7.70 5.81
CA VAL A 222 9.58 6.33 5.47
C VAL A 222 8.43 5.60 4.78
N SER A 223 8.72 4.99 3.63
CA SER A 223 7.79 4.12 2.89
C SER A 223 8.05 2.66 3.21
N PHE A 224 6.98 1.89 3.37
CA PHE A 224 7.00 0.45 3.55
C PHE A 224 6.27 -0.22 2.39
N ILE A 225 6.95 -1.14 1.71
CA ILE A 225 6.56 -1.57 0.37
C ILE A 225 6.46 -3.11 0.29
N ALA A 226 5.34 -3.58 -0.24
CA ALA A 226 5.06 -4.98 -0.57
C ALA A 226 5.37 -5.27 -2.05
N PRO A 227 5.64 -6.54 -2.43
CA PRO A 227 6.03 -6.91 -3.79
C PRO A 227 4.88 -6.78 -4.80
N ASP A 228 3.64 -6.64 -4.33
CA ASP A 228 2.46 -6.46 -5.18
C ASP A 228 2.21 -5.00 -5.55
N GLY A 229 3.02 -4.03 -5.10
CA GLY A 229 2.76 -2.61 -5.35
C GLY A 229 2.17 -1.84 -4.18
N PHE A 230 1.68 -2.52 -3.12
CA PHE A 230 1.18 -1.81 -1.96
C PHE A 230 2.32 -1.06 -1.25
N ALA A 231 2.12 0.23 -1.02
CA ALA A 231 3.05 1.06 -0.28
C ALA A 231 2.29 1.94 0.71
N TRP A 232 2.88 2.14 1.89
CA TRP A 232 2.36 3.06 2.89
C TRP A 232 3.50 3.89 3.48
N ASP A 233 3.25 5.19 3.64
CA ASP A 233 4.21 6.13 4.20
C ASP A 233 3.84 6.55 5.62
N CYS A 234 4.86 6.77 6.45
CA CYS A 234 4.71 7.46 7.72
C CYS A 234 5.80 8.53 7.91
N PRO A 235 5.56 9.58 8.72
CA PRO A 235 6.61 10.51 9.10
C PRO A 235 7.65 9.81 9.99
N VAL A 236 8.90 10.29 9.95
CA VAL A 236 10.01 9.74 10.77
C VAL A 236 9.69 9.73 12.27
N ALA A 237 8.91 10.71 12.76
CA ALA A 237 8.52 10.81 14.16
C ALA A 237 7.80 9.55 14.70
N TRP A 238 7.11 8.79 13.84
CA TRP A 238 6.45 7.53 14.24
C TRP A 238 7.43 6.39 14.49
N ILE A 239 8.63 6.48 13.95
CA ILE A 239 9.69 5.50 14.15
C ILE A 239 10.50 5.83 15.42
N GLU A 240 10.57 7.11 15.78
CA GLU A 240 11.42 7.58 16.88
C GLU A 240 10.81 7.42 18.28
N SER A 241 9.49 7.24 18.37
CA SER A 241 8.75 7.17 19.63
C SER A 241 7.76 6.00 19.68
N PRO A 242 7.47 5.44 20.88
CA PRO A 242 6.42 4.46 21.03
C PRO A 242 5.04 5.10 20.85
N PHE A 243 4.07 4.27 20.49
CA PHE A 243 2.67 4.65 20.36
C PHE A 243 1.98 4.64 21.73
N PRO A 244 0.82 5.29 21.86
CA PRO A 244 0.00 5.16 23.06
C PRO A 244 -0.45 3.70 23.30
N LEU A 245 -0.70 3.36 24.56
CA LEU A 245 -1.13 2.01 24.94
C LEU A 245 -2.52 1.68 24.36
N GLY A 246 -2.60 0.55 23.66
CA GLY A 246 -3.86 -0.03 23.22
C GLY A 246 -4.72 -0.49 24.41
N ARG A 247 -6.00 -0.76 24.16
CA ARG A 247 -6.93 -1.32 25.15
C ARG A 247 -7.37 -2.71 24.75
N TYR A 248 -7.62 -3.57 25.74
CA TYR A 248 -8.12 -4.93 25.52
C TYR A 248 -9.63 -5.01 25.75
N TYR A 249 -10.35 -5.61 24.81
CA TYR A 249 -11.79 -5.87 24.91
C TYR A 249 -12.04 -7.35 24.62
N PRO A 250 -12.33 -8.21 25.62
CA PRO A 250 -12.61 -9.63 25.43
C PRO A 250 -14.07 -9.88 25.01
N GLY A 251 -14.37 -11.11 24.54
CA GLY A 251 -15.74 -11.59 24.34
C GLY A 251 -16.48 -11.01 23.14
N LEU A 252 -15.76 -10.41 22.18
CA LEU A 252 -16.32 -9.89 20.93
C LEU A 252 -16.18 -10.86 19.75
N ASP A 253 -15.72 -12.08 20.01
CA ASP A 253 -15.68 -13.18 19.05
C ASP A 253 -17.04 -13.87 18.91
N PRO A 254 -17.27 -14.70 17.87
CA PRO A 254 -18.55 -15.40 17.68
C PRO A 254 -19.03 -16.22 18.89
N GLY A 255 -18.13 -16.70 19.76
CA GLY A 255 -18.51 -17.42 20.97
C GLY A 255 -18.98 -16.53 22.12
N GLY A 256 -18.73 -15.22 22.05
CA GLY A 256 -19.12 -14.25 23.07
C GLY A 256 -20.58 -13.78 22.98
N PHE A 257 -21.28 -14.13 21.90
CA PHE A 257 -22.64 -13.67 21.63
C PHE A 257 -23.64 -14.84 21.53
N ALA A 258 -24.93 -14.53 21.72
CA ALA A 258 -26.01 -15.49 21.53
C ALA A 258 -26.23 -15.84 20.06
N ASP A 259 -26.07 -14.85 19.16
CA ASP A 259 -25.97 -15.05 17.73
C ASP A 259 -24.49 -14.98 17.31
N PRO A 260 -23.87 -16.09 16.86
CA PRO A 260 -22.48 -16.10 16.43
C PRO A 260 -22.15 -15.13 15.29
N GLU A 261 -23.13 -14.74 14.47
CA GLU A 261 -22.92 -13.75 13.41
C GLU A 261 -22.69 -12.33 13.95
N GLN A 262 -23.05 -12.08 15.22
CA GLN A 262 -22.77 -10.84 15.93
C GLN A 262 -21.27 -10.66 16.21
N GLY A 263 -20.51 -11.76 16.32
CA GLY A 263 -19.08 -11.73 16.61
C GLY A 263 -18.22 -11.16 15.47
N PHE A 264 -17.30 -10.26 15.82
CA PHE A 264 -16.52 -9.47 14.86
C PHE A 264 -15.07 -9.26 15.31
N VAL A 265 -14.60 -9.92 16.37
CA VAL A 265 -13.19 -9.90 16.78
C VAL A 265 -12.60 -11.30 16.73
N LYS A 266 -11.35 -11.40 16.26
CA LYS A 266 -10.52 -12.59 16.39
C LYS A 266 -9.49 -12.38 17.50
N TYR A 267 -9.35 -13.36 18.39
CA TYR A 267 -8.32 -13.40 19.42
C TYR A 267 -7.28 -14.46 19.10
N PRO A 268 -6.03 -14.28 19.56
CA PRO A 268 -5.03 -15.32 19.43
C PRO A 268 -5.27 -16.42 20.49
N PRO A 269 -4.51 -17.53 20.45
CA PRO A 269 -4.52 -18.53 21.51
C PRO A 269 -4.32 -17.90 22.90
N ALA A 270 -4.98 -18.46 23.92
CA ALA A 270 -5.06 -17.86 25.26
C ALA A 270 -3.69 -17.67 25.94
N ASP A 271 -2.71 -18.51 25.61
CA ASP A 271 -1.32 -18.40 26.08
C ASP A 271 -0.53 -17.25 25.45
N GLN A 272 -1.07 -16.65 24.38
CA GLN A 272 -0.51 -15.46 23.72
C GLN A 272 -1.14 -14.15 24.26
N ILE A 273 -2.21 -14.24 25.05
CA ILE A 273 -2.87 -13.08 25.66
C ILE A 273 -2.18 -12.79 27.01
N PRO A 274 -1.73 -11.55 27.27
CA PRO A 274 -1.14 -11.19 28.56
C PRO A 274 -2.06 -11.53 29.74
N ALA A 275 -1.51 -12.21 30.75
CA ALA A 275 -2.28 -12.65 31.90
C ALA A 275 -2.86 -11.47 32.69
N GLY A 276 -4.11 -11.61 33.13
CA GLY A 276 -4.78 -10.62 33.98
C GLY A 276 -5.35 -9.41 33.24
N LEU A 277 -5.37 -9.40 31.91
CA LEU A 277 -6.07 -8.37 31.14
C LEU A 277 -7.58 -8.46 31.35
N ALA A 278 -8.16 -7.38 31.89
CA ALA A 278 -9.59 -7.19 32.01
C ALA A 278 -10.13 -6.36 30.83
N GLU A 279 -11.45 -6.32 30.68
CA GLU A 279 -12.10 -5.45 29.70
C GLU A 279 -11.74 -3.98 29.92
N GLY A 280 -11.38 -3.30 28.82
CA GLY A 280 -10.97 -1.91 28.77
C GLY A 280 -9.59 -1.62 29.37
N ALA A 281 -8.89 -2.64 29.91
CA ALA A 281 -7.57 -2.47 30.49
C ALA A 281 -6.53 -2.10 29.42
N GLU A 282 -5.55 -1.29 29.82
CA GLU A 282 -4.39 -1.00 28.97
C GLU A 282 -3.59 -2.27 28.72
N ILE A 283 -3.19 -2.46 27.47
CA ILE A 283 -2.32 -3.56 27.09
C ILE A 283 -0.90 -3.23 27.57
N PRO A 284 -0.22 -4.12 28.32
CA PRO A 284 1.09 -3.83 28.89
C PRO A 284 2.21 -3.78 27.83
N GLY A 285 3.24 -2.99 28.12
CA GLY A 285 4.44 -2.83 27.28
C GLY A 285 4.41 -1.54 26.45
N ASP A 286 5.50 -1.23 25.75
CA ASP A 286 5.57 -0.06 24.87
C ASP A 286 5.32 -0.50 23.42
N PRO A 287 4.21 -0.12 22.77
CA PRO A 287 3.95 -0.53 21.40
C PRO A 287 4.79 0.31 20.43
N TRP A 288 5.58 -0.36 19.59
CA TRP A 288 6.38 0.28 18.54
C TRP A 288 5.88 -0.12 17.14
N MET A 289 6.28 0.64 16.13
CA MET A 289 6.27 0.11 14.77
C MET A 289 7.24 -1.06 14.69
N LEU A 290 6.74 -2.20 14.23
CA LEU A 290 7.42 -3.48 14.30
C LEU A 290 7.47 -4.11 12.91
N ILE A 291 8.63 -4.63 12.54
CA ILE A 291 8.79 -5.54 11.41
C ILE A 291 8.71 -6.95 11.97
N ALA A 292 7.51 -7.51 11.94
CA ALA A 292 7.22 -8.82 12.50
C ALA A 292 7.68 -9.92 11.55
N TYR A 293 8.27 -10.97 12.12
CA TYR A 293 8.55 -12.25 11.46
C TYR A 293 7.87 -13.44 12.19
N GLY A 294 7.13 -13.16 13.27
CA GLY A 294 6.31 -14.14 13.97
C GLY A 294 5.00 -13.57 14.49
N ARG A 295 4.01 -14.44 14.61
CA ARG A 295 2.67 -14.14 15.09
C ARG A 295 2.13 -15.31 15.91
N ASP A 296 1.54 -15.00 17.06
CA ASP A 296 0.82 -15.93 17.93
C ASP A 296 1.66 -17.19 18.26
N GLY A 297 2.94 -16.99 18.56
CA GLY A 297 3.92 -18.03 18.86
C GLY A 297 4.58 -18.68 17.63
N GLY A 298 3.96 -18.58 16.45
CA GLY A 298 4.44 -19.15 15.18
C GLY A 298 5.32 -18.20 14.35
N ALA A 299 5.84 -18.73 13.23
CA ALA A 299 6.36 -17.91 12.14
C ALA A 299 5.20 -17.35 11.31
N LEU A 300 5.43 -16.26 10.58
CA LEU A 300 4.45 -15.78 9.60
C LEU A 300 4.36 -16.72 8.40
N ASP A 301 3.15 -16.95 7.90
CA ASP A 301 2.96 -17.65 6.63
C ASP A 301 3.52 -16.79 5.48
N ALA A 302 4.39 -17.38 4.67
CA ALA A 302 5.02 -16.68 3.55
C ALA A 302 3.97 -16.11 2.60
N SER A 303 4.15 -14.85 2.21
CA SER A 303 3.25 -14.22 1.27
C SER A 303 3.40 -14.76 -0.14
N TYR A 304 2.28 -14.84 -0.86
CA TYR A 304 2.24 -15.21 -2.26
C TYR A 304 1.12 -14.45 -2.98
N LEU A 305 1.24 -14.30 -4.30
CA LEU A 305 0.19 -13.76 -5.13
C LEU A 305 -0.82 -14.87 -5.45
N ASP A 306 -2.05 -14.76 -4.95
CA ASP A 306 -3.11 -15.68 -5.31
C ASP A 306 -3.57 -15.42 -6.74
N ALA A 307 -3.43 -16.43 -7.60
CA ALA A 307 -3.71 -16.28 -9.03
C ALA A 307 -5.20 -16.05 -9.36
N ALA A 308 -6.11 -16.45 -8.47
CA ALA A 308 -7.54 -16.33 -8.70
C ALA A 308 -8.07 -14.93 -8.35
N SER A 309 -7.64 -14.38 -7.21
CA SER A 309 -8.04 -13.06 -6.75
C SER A 309 -7.10 -11.95 -7.21
N GLY A 310 -5.89 -12.29 -7.65
CA GLY A 310 -4.82 -11.34 -7.94
C GLY A 310 -4.30 -10.64 -6.70
N ARG A 311 -4.61 -11.11 -5.48
CA ARG A 311 -4.25 -10.43 -4.23
C ARG A 311 -3.14 -11.17 -3.49
N ILE A 312 -2.43 -10.44 -2.64
CA ILE A 312 -1.48 -11.05 -1.71
C ILE A 312 -2.23 -11.81 -0.61
N GLU A 313 -1.88 -13.09 -0.48
CA GLU A 313 -2.24 -13.95 0.63
C GLU A 313 -0.99 -14.22 1.48
N GLY A 314 -1.19 -14.73 2.69
CA GLY A 314 -0.13 -14.81 3.70
C GLY A 314 0.27 -13.44 4.24
N GLU A 315 1.24 -13.41 5.15
CA GLU A 315 1.65 -12.19 5.86
C GLU A 315 3.17 -11.95 5.86
N GLY A 316 3.97 -12.99 5.66
CA GLY A 316 5.42 -13.00 5.83
C GLY A 316 6.22 -12.94 4.52
N PRO A 317 7.56 -13.10 4.60
CA PRO A 317 8.34 -13.41 5.81
C PRO A 317 8.40 -12.23 6.79
N TYR A 318 8.12 -11.03 6.30
CA TYR A 318 8.02 -9.82 7.12
C TYR A 318 6.66 -9.15 6.95
N ARG A 319 6.12 -8.66 8.06
CA ARG A 319 4.92 -7.81 8.08
C ARG A 319 5.22 -6.53 8.86
N LEU A 320 4.88 -5.38 8.30
CA LEU A 320 4.83 -4.16 9.09
C LEU A 320 3.61 -4.21 10.00
N ILE A 321 3.83 -3.95 11.29
CA ILE A 321 2.78 -3.78 12.29
C ILE A 321 2.82 -2.33 12.79
N VAL A 322 1.67 -1.66 12.68
CA VAL A 322 1.47 -0.28 13.10
C VAL A 322 0.46 -0.26 14.24
N PRO A 323 0.84 0.14 15.47
CA PRO A 323 -0.11 0.30 16.56
C PRO A 323 -1.13 1.42 16.28
N GLN A 324 -2.20 1.47 17.06
CA GLN A 324 -3.14 2.60 16.99
C GLN A 324 -2.45 3.87 17.49
N ALA A 325 -2.50 4.94 16.68
CA ALA A 325 -2.12 6.28 17.08
C ALA A 325 -3.15 6.88 18.04
N THR A 326 -4.43 6.51 17.88
CA THR A 326 -5.52 6.87 18.79
C THR A 326 -6.21 5.59 19.27
N PRO A 327 -5.76 5.01 20.42
CA PRO A 327 -6.33 3.77 20.93
C PRO A 327 -7.84 3.82 21.10
N GLY A 328 -8.51 2.83 20.51
CA GLY A 328 -9.97 2.71 20.50
C GLY A 328 -10.44 1.30 20.81
N ARG A 329 -11.76 1.12 20.78
CA ARG A 329 -12.40 -0.20 20.86
C ARG A 329 -12.51 -0.83 19.46
N PRO A 330 -12.66 -2.16 19.37
CA PRO A 330 -13.11 -2.81 18.15
C PRO A 330 -14.43 -2.27 17.61
N ASP A 331 -14.56 -2.22 16.29
CA ASP A 331 -15.78 -1.91 15.55
C ASP A 331 -15.97 -2.88 14.36
N ARG A 332 -17.20 -3.04 13.89
CA ARG A 332 -17.46 -3.83 12.69
C ARG A 332 -16.98 -3.06 11.46
N GLY A 333 -16.33 -3.75 10.53
CA GLY A 333 -15.94 -3.12 9.27
C GLY A 333 -17.12 -2.54 8.49
N SER A 334 -16.84 -1.50 7.69
CA SER A 334 -17.83 -0.74 6.94
C SER A 334 -18.64 -1.57 5.94
N ALA A 335 -18.12 -2.70 5.46
CA ALA A 335 -18.84 -3.60 4.56
C ALA A 335 -19.83 -4.55 5.28
N HIS A 336 -19.79 -4.56 6.62
CA HIS A 336 -20.59 -5.40 7.51
C HIS A 336 -21.43 -4.56 8.49
N SER A 337 -21.52 -3.26 8.24
CA SER A 337 -22.25 -2.28 9.04
C SER A 337 -23.17 -1.44 8.15
N PRO A 338 -24.35 -0.99 8.65
CA PRO A 338 -24.91 -1.31 9.96
C PRO A 338 -25.31 -2.79 10.06
N SER A 339 -25.10 -3.40 11.22
CA SER A 339 -25.32 -4.84 11.43
C SER A 339 -26.76 -5.18 11.80
N GLY A 340 -27.52 -4.21 12.30
CA GLY A 340 -28.90 -4.40 12.79
C GLY A 340 -29.01 -4.98 14.20
N TYR A 341 -27.89 -5.21 14.90
CA TYR A 341 -27.87 -5.74 16.27
C TYR A 341 -28.11 -4.67 17.36
N ASP A 342 -27.97 -3.37 17.03
CA ASP A 342 -28.13 -2.23 17.96
C ASP A 342 -27.31 -2.38 19.27
N ASP A 343 -26.12 -2.97 19.16
CA ASP A 343 -25.20 -3.26 20.27
C ASP A 343 -24.08 -2.23 20.41
N GLY A 344 -24.11 -1.19 19.57
CA GLY A 344 -23.13 -0.11 19.58
C GLY A 344 -21.76 -0.48 19.02
N HIS A 345 -21.63 -1.59 18.29
CA HIS A 345 -20.37 -2.02 17.64
C HIS A 345 -20.35 -1.83 16.12
N ASP A 346 -21.34 -1.13 15.55
CA ASP A 346 -21.31 -0.77 14.12
C ASP A 346 -20.14 0.17 13.80
N PHE A 347 -19.74 0.15 12.53
CA PHE A 347 -18.62 0.91 11.96
C PHE A 347 -18.62 2.39 12.39
N ASP A 348 -17.47 2.86 12.88
CA ASP A 348 -17.23 4.26 13.23
C ASP A 348 -16.01 4.78 12.48
N ASP A 349 -16.23 5.63 11.47
CA ASP A 349 -15.17 6.20 10.63
C ASP A 349 -14.16 7.08 11.41
N ALA A 350 -14.51 7.51 12.64
CA ALA A 350 -13.59 8.23 13.51
C ALA A 350 -12.61 7.32 14.27
N THR A 351 -12.83 6.00 14.25
CA THR A 351 -11.94 5.02 14.87
C THR A 351 -10.63 4.89 14.09
N ASP A 352 -9.53 4.62 14.80
CA ASP A 352 -8.24 4.35 14.18
C ASP A 352 -8.17 2.93 13.61
N HIS A 353 -8.50 2.78 12.32
CA HIS A 353 -8.41 1.52 11.57
C HIS A 353 -6.97 1.19 11.13
N ASN A 354 -6.08 1.02 12.11
CA ASN A 354 -4.65 0.80 11.93
C ASN A 354 -4.25 -0.45 11.13
N ALA A 355 -5.14 -1.44 10.97
CA ALA A 355 -4.83 -2.63 10.16
C ALA A 355 -4.53 -2.29 8.69
N GLY A 356 -5.11 -1.21 8.18
CA GLY A 356 -4.86 -0.73 6.82
C GLY A 356 -3.44 -0.22 6.58
N PHE A 357 -2.71 0.14 7.64
CA PHE A 357 -1.32 0.60 7.57
C PHE A 357 -0.32 -0.57 7.68
N CYS A 358 -0.79 -1.77 8.01
CA CYS A 358 0.07 -2.94 8.20
C CYS A 358 0.39 -3.64 6.87
N VAL A 359 1.57 -3.38 6.32
CA VAL A 359 2.07 -3.95 5.06
C VAL A 359 2.39 -5.44 5.21
N ARG A 360 1.65 -6.31 4.53
CA ARG A 360 1.91 -7.76 4.43
C ARG A 360 2.96 -8.05 3.37
N GLY A 361 3.82 -9.04 3.60
CA GLY A 361 4.89 -9.40 2.65
C GLY A 361 5.85 -8.23 2.40
N LEU A 362 6.26 -7.54 3.46
CA LEU A 362 7.16 -6.38 3.36
C LEU A 362 8.50 -6.80 2.72
N VAL A 363 8.88 -6.12 1.64
CA VAL A 363 10.13 -6.38 0.90
C VAL A 363 11.08 -5.19 0.86
N ALA A 364 10.58 -3.97 1.05
CA ALA A 364 11.44 -2.79 1.08
C ALA A 364 10.98 -1.72 2.08
N VAL A 365 11.96 -1.01 2.63
CA VAL A 365 11.83 0.18 3.47
C VAL A 365 12.61 1.31 2.81
N ARG A 366 11.92 2.35 2.34
CA ARG A 366 12.52 3.50 1.65
C ARG A 366 12.51 4.73 2.56
N LEU A 367 13.65 5.38 2.74
CA LEU A 367 13.76 6.65 3.45
C LEU A 367 13.64 7.79 2.44
N ASN A 368 12.68 8.70 2.65
CA ASN A 368 12.34 9.77 1.72
C ASN A 368 12.84 11.14 2.21
N PRO A 369 13.13 12.08 1.29
CA PRO A 369 13.13 11.92 -0.17
C PRO A 369 14.33 11.11 -0.66
N ILE A 370 14.29 10.62 -1.91
CA ILE A 370 15.50 10.06 -2.53
C ILE A 370 16.58 11.16 -2.59
N PRO A 371 17.85 10.87 -2.23
CA PRO A 371 18.90 11.87 -2.24
C PRO A 371 19.09 12.52 -3.60
N ALA A 372 19.33 13.83 -3.62
CA ALA A 372 19.55 14.56 -4.87
C ALA A 372 20.69 13.93 -5.71
N GLY A 373 20.45 13.76 -7.01
CA GLY A 373 21.39 13.13 -7.93
C GLY A 373 21.34 11.60 -7.95
N TYR A 374 20.55 10.98 -7.08
CA TYR A 374 20.28 9.55 -7.09
C TYR A 374 18.90 9.23 -7.67
N GLU A 375 18.75 7.96 -8.00
CA GLU A 375 17.57 7.37 -8.59
C GLU A 375 17.05 6.24 -7.72
N GLU A 376 15.73 6.03 -7.69
CA GLU A 376 15.11 4.94 -6.92
C GLU A 376 15.55 3.55 -7.41
N LEU A 377 15.63 2.59 -6.49
CA LEU A 377 15.93 1.21 -6.80
C LEU A 377 14.68 0.49 -7.34
N ASP A 378 14.84 -0.30 -8.39
CA ASP A 378 13.76 -1.14 -8.93
C ASP A 378 13.53 -2.38 -8.05
N TRP A 379 12.82 -2.18 -6.94
CA TRP A 379 12.49 -3.24 -5.99
C TRP A 379 11.43 -4.21 -6.55
N LYS A 380 10.65 -3.81 -7.58
CA LYS A 380 9.64 -4.67 -8.22
C LYS A 380 10.29 -5.86 -8.92
N ASN A 381 11.40 -5.62 -9.62
CA ASN A 381 12.26 -6.66 -10.24
C ASN A 381 13.10 -7.44 -9.21
N GLY A 382 12.49 -7.93 -8.15
CA GLY A 382 13.16 -8.67 -7.09
C GLY A 382 12.28 -8.96 -5.87
N GLY A 383 11.16 -8.24 -5.70
CA GLY A 383 10.24 -8.36 -4.56
C GLY A 383 9.91 -9.80 -4.18
N TRP A 384 9.36 -10.59 -5.12
CA TRP A 384 9.01 -11.99 -4.87
C TRP A 384 10.23 -12.88 -4.58
N ALA A 385 11.40 -12.57 -5.14
CA ALA A 385 12.63 -13.27 -4.79
C ALA A 385 13.10 -12.94 -3.37
N MET A 386 12.88 -11.71 -2.91
CA MET A 386 13.15 -11.29 -1.52
C MET A 386 12.22 -11.99 -0.53
N ILE A 387 10.93 -12.16 -0.86
CA ILE A 387 10.01 -13.02 -0.09
C ILE A 387 10.57 -14.44 0.04
N ALA A 388 10.93 -15.08 -1.08
CA ALA A 388 11.41 -16.47 -1.09
C ALA A 388 12.72 -16.66 -0.31
N LYS A 389 13.57 -15.61 -0.25
CA LYS A 389 14.86 -15.64 0.45
C LYS A 389 14.80 -15.06 1.86
N SER A 390 13.63 -14.57 2.31
CA SER A 390 13.49 -13.83 3.57
C SER A 390 14.53 -12.71 3.68
N GLN A 391 14.52 -11.82 2.69
CA GLN A 391 15.38 -10.64 2.65
C GLN A 391 14.55 -9.37 2.70
N LEU A 392 15.14 -8.30 3.24
CA LEU A 392 14.53 -6.99 3.31
C LEU A 392 15.50 -5.94 2.76
N LEU A 393 15.00 -5.10 1.85
CA LEU A 393 15.76 -3.99 1.28
C LEU A 393 15.55 -2.71 2.12
N VAL A 394 16.62 -2.02 2.48
CA VAL A 394 16.57 -0.67 3.05
C VAL A 394 17.36 0.27 2.15
N TYR A 395 16.79 1.40 1.74
CA TYR A 395 17.43 2.31 0.79
C TYR A 395 16.89 3.75 0.89
N GLY A 396 17.58 4.71 0.27
CA GLY A 396 17.15 6.11 0.19
C GLY A 396 17.95 7.05 1.09
N ALA A 397 17.29 8.11 1.59
CA ALA A 397 17.94 9.13 2.42
C ALA A 397 18.66 8.54 3.63
N GLY A 398 19.88 9.04 3.89
CA GLY A 398 20.66 8.65 5.07
C GLY A 398 21.22 7.22 5.04
N VAL A 399 20.85 6.39 4.08
CA VAL A 399 21.42 5.04 3.90
C VAL A 399 22.80 5.17 3.25
N ARG A 400 23.78 4.46 3.79
CA ARG A 400 25.14 4.40 3.20
C ARG A 400 25.20 3.24 2.20
N GLY A 401 26.00 3.38 1.14
CA GLY A 401 26.26 2.32 0.16
C GLY A 401 27.29 1.32 0.68
N ASP A 402 27.32 0.11 0.12
CA ASP A 402 28.29 -0.93 0.52
C ASP A 402 29.69 -0.61 0.01
#